data_AF-A0A4R4XM30-F1
#
_entry.id   AF-A0A4R4XM30-F1
#
_cell.length_a   1.000
_cell.length_b   1.000
_cell.length_c   1.000
_cell.angle_alpha   90.00
_cell.angle_beta   90.00
_cell.angle_gamma   90.00
#
_symmetry.space_group_name_H-M   'P 1'
#
loop_
_entity.id
_entity.type
_entity.pdbx_description
1 polymer ?
#
loop_
_entity_poly.entity_id
_entity_poly.type
_entity_poly.pdbx_seq_one_letter_code
_entity_poly.pdbx_strand_id
1 'polypeptide(L)'
;MPSTRLRRSGLAALTTAVAVAAGALAQADLNTSDHGNAAARETTGKHATDTHAAKAQAAEAHGITAEELEASGSKLLDPPPGGWPVPSRRSYYLQASCQQHAATIARGAAAWQGFTQGGGTPVECRNTYISDCGGGGRIVGCNWGRGQRIALYMGGVRDGALLAAHEFGHDWYGHSSYQCAGWGSAQEVMAPSMCGIQKGQKTPLPID
;
A
#
# COMPACT_ATOMS: atom_id res chain seq x y z
N MET A 1 57.62 20.99 -5.43
CA MET A 1 57.95 19.60 -5.03
C MET A 1 57.46 18.66 -6.13
N PRO A 2 58.30 17.75 -6.65
CA PRO A 2 58.00 16.93 -7.80
C PRO A 2 57.16 15.68 -7.45
N SER A 3 56.27 15.38 -8.39
CA SER A 3 55.60 14.13 -8.79
C SER A 3 56.11 12.80 -8.22
N THR A 4 55.18 11.91 -7.85
CA THR A 4 55.33 10.46 -8.06
C THR A 4 53.98 9.80 -8.35
N ARG A 5 53.88 9.17 -9.53
CA ARG A 5 52.78 8.29 -9.97
C ARG A 5 52.95 6.89 -9.35
N LEU A 6 51.87 6.11 -9.24
CA LEU A 6 51.78 4.67 -9.62
C LEU A 6 50.34 4.17 -9.35
N ARG A 7 49.49 3.97 -10.38
CA ARG A 7 49.14 2.68 -11.01
C ARG A 7 48.91 1.51 -10.05
N ARG A 8 47.72 0.92 -10.07
CA ARG A 8 47.51 -0.47 -10.56
C ARG A 8 46.04 -0.82 -10.75
N SER A 9 45.80 -1.39 -11.92
CA SER A 9 44.58 -2.01 -12.41
C SER A 9 44.26 -3.31 -11.68
N GLY A 10 42.98 -3.63 -11.55
CA GLY A 10 42.49 -4.95 -11.16
C GLY A 10 41.22 -5.27 -11.92
N LEU A 11 41.35 -5.87 -13.11
CA LEU A 11 40.28 -6.57 -13.81
C LEU A 11 40.18 -7.97 -13.19
N ALA A 12 38.99 -8.39 -12.77
CA ALA A 12 38.67 -9.80 -12.60
C ALA A 12 37.25 -10.03 -13.14
N ALA A 13 37.19 -10.59 -14.35
CA ALA A 13 35.97 -11.12 -14.93
C ALA A 13 35.72 -12.51 -14.33
N LEU A 14 34.55 -12.70 -13.72
CA LEU A 14 34.02 -14.00 -13.36
C LEU A 14 32.79 -14.25 -14.23
N THR A 15 33.02 -14.96 -15.33
CA THR A 15 32.00 -15.61 -16.12
C THR A 15 31.70 -16.96 -15.49
N THR A 16 30.47 -17.19 -15.07
CA THR A 16 29.96 -18.54 -14.86
C THR A 16 28.59 -18.63 -15.51
N ALA A 17 28.51 -19.48 -16.52
CA ALA A 17 27.32 -19.82 -17.27
C ALA A 17 26.75 -21.15 -16.77
N VAL A 18 25.54 -21.47 -17.26
CA VAL A 18 24.88 -22.79 -17.29
C VAL A 18 24.09 -23.11 -16.00
N ALA A 19 22.83 -23.57 -16.00
CA ALA A 19 22.02 -24.26 -17.00
C ALA A 19 20.55 -23.81 -16.98
N VAL A 20 19.94 -23.84 -18.17
CA VAL A 20 18.49 -23.85 -18.39
C VAL A 20 17.99 -25.28 -18.17
N ALA A 21 17.01 -25.45 -17.28
CA ALA A 21 16.18 -26.65 -17.22
C ALA A 21 14.75 -26.27 -17.59
N ALA A 22 14.38 -26.55 -18.85
CA ALA A 22 13.00 -26.58 -19.29
C ALA A 22 12.38 -27.91 -18.81
N GLY A 23 11.46 -27.84 -17.86
CA GLY A 23 10.63 -28.94 -17.41
C GLY A 23 9.20 -28.75 -17.93
N ALA A 24 8.72 -29.75 -18.66
CA ALA A 24 7.45 -29.76 -19.36
C ALA A 24 6.23 -29.98 -18.44
N LEU A 25 5.14 -29.31 -18.82
CA LEU A 25 3.71 -29.68 -18.81
C LEU A 25 3.28 -30.99 -18.12
N ALA A 26 2.38 -30.87 -17.15
CA ALA A 26 1.30 -31.81 -16.86
C ALA A 26 0.13 -30.99 -16.26
N GLN A 27 -0.85 -30.62 -17.08
CA GLN A 27 -2.17 -31.25 -17.19
C GLN A 27 -3.03 -31.11 -15.93
N ALA A 28 -4.05 -30.27 -16.09
CA ALA A 28 -5.17 -30.11 -15.19
C ALA A 28 -6.04 -31.37 -15.21
N ASP A 29 -6.43 -31.85 -14.04
CA ASP A 29 -7.62 -32.68 -13.88
C ASP A 29 -8.68 -31.86 -13.14
N LEU A 30 -9.72 -31.52 -13.90
CA LEU A 30 -11.01 -31.07 -13.40
C LEU A 30 -11.72 -32.31 -12.86
N ASN A 31 -12.02 -32.35 -11.57
CA ASN A 31 -12.97 -33.32 -11.05
C ASN A 31 -14.17 -32.57 -10.47
N THR A 32 -15.21 -32.48 -11.30
CA THR A 32 -16.55 -32.06 -10.94
C THR A 32 -17.35 -33.32 -10.63
N SER A 33 -17.80 -33.47 -9.39
CA SER A 33 -18.82 -34.41 -8.90
C SER A 33 -19.15 -33.97 -7.48
N ASP A 34 -20.36 -33.92 -6.97
CA ASP A 34 -21.71 -34.11 -7.44
C ASP A 34 -22.59 -33.62 -6.27
N HIS A 35 -23.83 -33.24 -6.53
CA HIS A 35 -24.78 -32.78 -5.53
C HIS A 35 -25.19 -33.89 -4.55
N GLY A 36 -25.24 -33.58 -3.26
CA GLY A 36 -25.83 -34.44 -2.23
C GLY A 36 -26.37 -33.65 -1.05
N ASN A 37 -27.66 -33.29 -1.11
CA ASN A 37 -28.45 -32.82 0.03
C ASN A 37 -28.70 -33.98 1.01
N ALA A 38 -28.48 -33.77 2.32
CA ALA A 38 -29.38 -34.22 3.39
C ALA A 38 -28.89 -33.76 4.77
N ALA A 39 -29.84 -33.30 5.57
CA ALA A 39 -29.70 -32.74 6.91
C ALA A 39 -29.53 -33.81 8.01
N ALA A 40 -28.87 -33.42 9.11
CA ALA A 40 -29.46 -33.28 10.47
C ALA A 40 -28.55 -33.73 11.63
N ARG A 41 -28.52 -32.86 12.67
CA ARG A 41 -28.22 -33.04 14.11
C ARG A 41 -26.78 -33.34 14.53
N GLU A 42 -26.08 -32.38 15.15
CA GLU A 42 -26.17 -31.87 16.54
C GLU A 42 -25.33 -32.71 17.52
N THR A 43 -24.19 -32.16 17.95
CA THR A 43 -23.60 -32.39 19.29
C THR A 43 -22.48 -31.37 19.55
N THR A 44 -22.84 -30.37 20.34
CA THR A 44 -22.08 -29.77 21.46
C THR A 44 -20.54 -29.73 21.36
N GLY A 45 -20.01 -28.53 21.09
CA GLY A 45 -18.58 -28.22 21.17
C GLY A 45 -18.35 -26.78 21.65
N LYS A 46 -18.13 -26.65 22.95
CA LYS A 46 -17.87 -25.42 23.71
C LYS A 46 -16.49 -24.87 23.34
N HIS A 47 -16.43 -23.71 22.66
CA HIS A 47 -15.24 -22.85 22.71
C HIS A 47 -15.63 -21.39 22.60
N ALA A 48 -15.27 -20.66 23.64
CA ALA A 48 -15.37 -19.22 23.75
C ALA A 48 -14.33 -18.55 22.84
N THR A 49 -14.78 -17.62 22.03
CA THR A 49 -14.06 -16.39 21.74
C THR A 49 -15.09 -15.30 21.50
N ASP A 50 -15.28 -14.47 22.53
CA ASP A 50 -15.99 -13.20 22.44
C ASP A 50 -15.33 -12.36 21.35
N THR A 51 -15.87 -12.47 20.14
CA THR A 51 -15.52 -11.61 19.02
C THR A 51 -16.24 -10.31 19.27
N HIS A 52 -15.66 -9.46 20.11
CA HIS A 52 -15.92 -8.02 20.04
C HIS A 52 -15.26 -7.50 18.76
N ALA A 53 -15.89 -7.81 17.63
CA ALA A 53 -15.72 -7.02 16.42
C ALA A 53 -16.25 -5.63 16.75
N ALA A 54 -15.35 -4.74 17.17
CA ALA A 54 -15.61 -3.33 17.22
C ALA A 54 -15.96 -2.91 15.78
N LYS A 55 -17.27 -2.86 15.53
CA LYS A 55 -17.86 -2.31 14.32
C LYS A 55 -17.54 -0.82 14.36
N ALA A 56 -16.33 -0.46 13.92
CA ALA A 56 -16.04 0.91 13.52
C ALA A 56 -17.11 1.24 12.48
N GLN A 57 -18.10 2.04 12.87
CA GLN A 57 -19.09 2.52 11.94
C GLN A 57 -18.30 3.29 10.89
N ALA A 58 -18.20 2.71 9.70
CA ALA A 58 -17.79 3.43 8.52
C ALA A 58 -18.82 4.55 8.37
N ALA A 59 -18.47 5.75 8.85
CA ALA A 59 -19.17 6.94 8.41
C ALA A 59 -19.04 6.94 6.90
N GLU A 60 -20.16 6.83 6.19
CA GLU A 60 -20.15 7.09 4.75
C GLU A 60 -19.58 8.50 4.59
N ALA A 61 -18.47 8.65 3.87
CA ALA A 61 -17.88 9.97 3.68
C ALA A 61 -18.87 10.79 2.85
N HIS A 62 -19.56 11.71 3.51
CA HIS A 62 -20.41 12.68 2.86
C HIS A 62 -19.50 13.70 2.16
N GLY A 63 -19.92 14.16 0.97
CA GLY A 63 -19.22 15.25 0.29
C GLY A 63 -19.10 16.45 1.22
N ILE A 64 -17.88 16.84 1.52
CA ILE A 64 -17.57 17.99 2.37
C ILE A 64 -17.72 19.28 1.56
N THR A 65 -18.45 20.24 2.11
CA THR A 65 -18.57 21.59 1.54
C THR A 65 -17.26 22.37 1.67
N ALA A 66 -17.08 23.42 0.86
CA ALA A 66 -15.89 24.26 0.96
C ALA A 66 -15.79 24.93 2.35
N GLU A 67 -16.94 25.28 2.91
CA GLU A 67 -17.08 25.87 4.25
C GLU A 67 -16.72 24.87 5.35
N GLU A 68 -17.13 23.61 5.22
CA GLU A 68 -16.69 22.53 6.12
C GLU A 68 -15.19 22.24 5.99
N LEU A 69 -14.62 22.36 4.80
CA LEU A 69 -13.18 22.20 4.57
C LEU A 69 -12.39 23.32 5.28
N GLU A 70 -12.84 24.56 5.14
CA GLU A 70 -12.26 25.71 5.83
C GLU A 70 -12.42 25.58 7.36
N ALA A 71 -13.58 25.14 7.84
CA ALA A 71 -13.84 24.96 9.26
C ALA A 71 -13.05 23.79 9.88
N SER A 72 -12.81 22.73 9.11
CA SER A 72 -12.04 21.56 9.56
C SER A 72 -10.53 21.82 9.55
N GLY A 73 -10.07 22.78 8.75
CA GLY A 73 -8.67 23.17 8.63
C GLY A 73 -7.78 21.99 8.22
N SER A 74 -6.58 21.91 8.83
CA SER A 74 -5.57 20.87 8.53
C SER A 74 -6.02 19.44 8.88
N LYS A 75 -7.05 19.28 9.73
CA LYS A 75 -7.42 17.97 10.29
C LYS A 75 -7.91 16.96 9.25
N LEU A 76 -8.36 17.43 8.09
CA LEU A 76 -8.77 16.57 6.97
C LEU A 76 -7.64 16.26 5.99
N LEU A 77 -6.48 16.87 6.17
CA LEU A 77 -5.30 16.67 5.34
C LEU A 77 -4.28 15.77 6.03
N ASP A 78 -4.52 15.42 7.29
CA ASP A 78 -3.63 14.65 8.14
C ASP A 78 -4.25 13.31 8.50
N PRO A 79 -3.43 12.25 8.70
CA PRO A 79 -3.90 11.01 9.28
C PRO A 79 -4.52 11.25 10.68
N PRO A 80 -5.48 10.42 11.11
CA PRO A 80 -6.08 10.56 12.43
C PRO A 80 -5.02 10.33 13.53
N PRO A 81 -5.07 11.07 14.65
CA PRO A 81 -4.18 10.82 15.78
C PRO A 81 -4.29 9.37 16.28
N GLY A 82 -3.15 8.68 16.35
CA GLY A 82 -3.08 7.28 16.79
C GLY A 82 -3.36 6.23 15.71
N GLY A 83 -3.80 6.64 14.52
CA GLY A 83 -4.08 5.76 13.40
C GLY A 83 -5.36 4.92 13.56
N TRP A 84 -5.81 4.32 12.46
CA TRP A 84 -6.91 3.36 12.49
C TRP A 84 -6.44 1.98 12.98
N PRO A 85 -7.27 1.25 13.73
CA PRO A 85 -6.96 -0.11 14.14
C PRO A 85 -6.68 -1.03 12.94
N VAL A 86 -5.64 -1.85 13.04
CA VAL A 86 -5.26 -2.83 12.01
C VAL A 86 -5.39 -4.27 12.53
N PRO A 87 -5.70 -5.26 11.67
CA PRO A 87 -5.85 -6.67 12.06
C PRO A 87 -4.59 -7.29 12.68
N SER A 88 -3.41 -6.81 12.29
CA SER A 88 -2.13 -7.32 12.79
C SER A 88 -1.06 -6.25 12.69
N ARG A 89 -0.11 -6.24 13.63
CA ARG A 89 1.02 -5.30 13.56
C ARG A 89 1.95 -5.66 12.42
N ARG A 90 2.44 -4.64 11.73
CA ARG A 90 3.45 -4.73 10.68
C ARG A 90 4.44 -3.59 10.80
N SER A 91 5.50 -3.66 10.02
CA SER A 91 6.53 -2.63 9.98
C SER A 91 7.07 -2.50 8.55
N TYR A 92 7.74 -1.39 8.30
CA TYR A 92 8.42 -1.14 7.03
C TYR A 92 9.85 -0.65 7.26
N TYR A 93 10.64 -0.65 6.19
CA TYR A 93 11.90 0.07 6.15
C TYR A 93 12.07 0.82 4.84
N LEU A 94 12.69 2.00 4.92
CA LEU A 94 12.95 2.82 3.75
C LEU A 94 14.26 2.37 3.10
N GLN A 95 14.21 2.15 1.79
CA GLN A 95 15.42 2.10 0.99
C GLN A 95 16.02 3.50 0.83
N ALA A 96 17.29 3.56 0.42
CA ALA A 96 18.02 4.82 0.25
C ALA A 96 17.31 5.80 -0.70
N SER A 97 16.58 5.30 -1.71
CA SER A 97 15.82 6.11 -2.67
C SER A 97 14.74 6.97 -2.02
N CYS A 98 14.25 6.59 -0.84
CA CYS A 98 13.17 7.30 -0.15
C CYS A 98 13.63 8.35 0.87
N GLN A 99 14.93 8.55 1.08
CA GLN A 99 15.41 9.38 2.20
C GLN A 99 14.87 10.83 2.17
N GLN A 100 14.81 11.43 0.98
CA GLN A 100 14.23 12.77 0.79
C GLN A 100 12.73 12.87 1.14
N HIS A 101 12.03 11.74 1.20
CA HIS A 101 10.59 11.65 1.48
C HIS A 101 10.28 11.00 2.84
N ALA A 102 11.30 10.72 3.66
CA ALA A 102 11.14 9.91 4.87
C ALA A 102 10.08 10.45 5.84
N ALA A 103 10.04 11.78 6.06
CA ALA A 103 9.05 12.40 6.93
C ALA A 103 7.61 12.26 6.37
N THR A 104 7.43 12.46 5.07
CA THR A 104 6.12 12.29 4.39
C THR A 104 5.64 10.85 4.46
N ILE A 105 6.53 9.88 4.24
CA ILE A 105 6.20 8.46 4.31
C ILE A 105 5.87 8.05 5.75
N ALA A 106 6.63 8.54 6.74
CA ALA A 106 6.33 8.30 8.15
C ALA A 106 4.98 8.88 8.58
N ARG A 107 4.59 10.04 8.03
CA ARG A 107 3.24 10.58 8.21
C ARG A 107 2.18 9.65 7.63
N GLY A 108 2.38 9.12 6.41
CA GLY A 108 1.48 8.11 5.84
C GLY A 108 1.38 6.85 6.70
N ALA A 109 2.49 6.38 7.25
CA ALA A 109 2.53 5.23 8.15
C ALA A 109 1.72 5.44 9.44
N ALA A 110 1.72 6.67 9.97
CA ALA A 110 0.98 7.03 11.19
C ALA A 110 -0.55 6.88 11.04
N ALA A 111 -1.06 6.72 9.82
CA ALA A 111 -2.46 6.41 9.56
C ALA A 111 -2.88 5.05 10.10
N TRP A 112 -1.94 4.13 10.32
CA TRP A 112 -2.20 2.75 10.72
C TRP A 112 -1.66 2.48 12.12
N GLN A 113 -2.54 2.08 13.05
CA GLN A 113 -2.20 1.98 14.46
C GLN A 113 -1.08 0.96 14.70
N GLY A 114 0.05 1.44 15.23
CA GLY A 114 1.20 0.60 15.56
C GLY A 114 2.02 0.15 14.35
N PHE A 115 1.81 0.74 13.18
CA PHE A 115 2.68 0.55 12.02
C PHE A 115 3.89 1.47 12.11
N THR A 116 5.10 0.89 12.20
CA THR A 116 6.32 1.63 12.53
C THR A 116 7.48 1.31 11.59
N GLN A 117 8.40 2.26 11.44
CA GLN A 117 9.66 2.05 10.74
C GLN A 117 10.64 1.24 11.60
N GLY A 118 11.39 0.33 10.97
CA GLY A 118 12.51 -0.37 11.62
C GLY A 118 12.89 -1.72 10.97
N GLY A 119 11.97 -2.33 10.24
CA GLY A 119 12.15 -3.62 9.55
C GLY A 119 10.87 -4.02 8.80
N GLY A 120 10.79 -5.20 8.20
CA GLY A 120 9.58 -5.66 7.49
C GLY A 120 9.58 -5.28 6.01
N THR A 121 8.51 -4.67 5.52
CA THR A 121 8.31 -4.41 4.07
C THR A 121 9.31 -3.37 3.55
N PRO A 122 10.12 -3.66 2.51
CA PRO A 122 10.95 -2.64 1.88
C PRO A 122 10.09 -1.62 1.14
N VAL A 123 10.40 -0.34 1.33
CA VAL A 123 9.80 0.76 0.59
C VAL A 123 10.85 1.40 -0.32
N GLU A 124 10.61 1.36 -1.62
CA GLU A 124 11.42 2.03 -2.63
C GLU A 124 10.70 3.25 -3.20
N CYS A 125 11.43 4.32 -3.47
CA CYS A 125 10.88 5.50 -4.12
C CYS A 125 11.40 5.57 -5.55
N ARG A 126 10.48 5.77 -6.49
CA ARG A 126 10.76 5.87 -7.92
C ARG A 126 10.44 7.29 -8.40
N ASN A 127 10.99 7.65 -9.55
CA ASN A 127 10.80 8.95 -10.18
C ASN A 127 9.90 8.89 -11.43
N THR A 128 9.27 7.73 -11.67
CA THR A 128 8.42 7.46 -12.82
C THR A 128 7.26 6.55 -12.41
N TYR A 129 6.23 6.49 -13.25
CA TYR A 129 5.13 5.53 -13.10
C TYR A 129 5.63 4.08 -12.98
N ILE A 130 4.90 3.30 -12.18
CA ILE A 130 5.23 1.92 -11.81
C ILE A 130 4.59 0.98 -12.84
N SER A 131 5.39 0.45 -13.76
CA SER A 131 4.89 -0.40 -14.85
C SER A 131 4.84 -1.91 -14.51
N ASP A 132 5.44 -2.31 -13.39
CA ASP A 132 5.58 -3.70 -12.95
C ASP A 132 4.54 -4.10 -11.88
N CYS A 133 3.51 -3.28 -11.69
CA CYS A 133 2.45 -3.45 -10.68
C CYS A 133 1.09 -3.77 -11.31
N GLY A 134 1.00 -4.84 -12.11
CA GLY A 134 -0.29 -5.39 -12.57
C GLY A 134 -1.41 -4.37 -12.82
N GLY A 135 -1.38 -3.67 -13.94
CA GLY A 135 -2.38 -2.65 -14.29
C GLY A 135 -1.92 -1.88 -15.52
N GLY A 136 -2.84 -1.54 -16.42
CA GLY A 136 -2.52 -0.94 -17.72
C GLY A 136 -2.33 0.58 -17.71
N GLY A 137 -2.03 1.20 -16.55
CA GLY A 137 -2.18 2.64 -16.35
C GLY A 137 -0.97 3.36 -15.75
N ARG A 138 -1.18 4.63 -15.36
CA ARG A 138 -0.22 5.52 -14.71
C ARG A 138 -0.16 5.26 -13.21
N ILE A 139 0.39 4.11 -12.84
CA ILE A 139 0.42 3.66 -11.44
C ILE A 139 1.45 4.47 -10.64
N VAL A 140 1.01 5.09 -9.56
CA VAL A 140 1.83 5.96 -8.69
C VAL A 140 2.29 5.29 -7.40
N GLY A 141 1.66 4.18 -7.02
CA GLY A 141 2.04 3.39 -5.87
C GLY A 141 1.76 1.91 -6.14
N CYS A 142 2.52 1.05 -5.49
CA CYS A 142 2.23 -0.37 -5.55
C CYS A 142 2.73 -1.10 -4.32
N ASN A 143 1.88 -1.95 -3.78
CA ASN A 143 2.23 -2.95 -2.79
C ASN A 143 2.02 -4.36 -3.38
N TRP A 144 3.10 -5.15 -3.49
CA TRP A 144 3.03 -6.54 -3.96
C TRP A 144 2.53 -7.53 -2.89
N GLY A 145 2.04 -6.99 -1.77
CA GLY A 145 1.43 -7.72 -0.67
C GLY A 145 2.42 -8.37 0.29
N ARG A 146 1.93 -8.61 1.52
CA ARG A 146 2.53 -9.48 2.55
C ARG A 146 4.01 -9.24 2.83
N GLY A 147 4.46 -8.00 2.76
CA GLY A 147 5.83 -7.63 3.11
C GLY A 147 6.89 -7.87 2.04
N GLN A 148 6.51 -8.15 0.79
CA GLN A 148 7.49 -8.32 -0.28
C GLN A 148 8.21 -7.01 -0.62
N ARG A 149 7.45 -5.99 -1.05
CA ARG A 149 7.94 -4.62 -1.29
C ARG A 149 6.79 -3.66 -1.56
N ILE A 150 7.08 -2.39 -1.39
CA ILE A 150 6.24 -1.25 -1.77
C ILE A 150 7.06 -0.30 -2.63
N ALA A 151 6.50 0.16 -3.74
CA ALA A 151 7.10 1.19 -4.58
C ALA A 151 6.21 2.44 -4.58
N LEU A 152 6.83 3.61 -4.42
CA LEU A 152 6.15 4.90 -4.36
C LEU A 152 6.72 5.86 -5.41
N TYR A 153 5.89 6.40 -6.28
CA TYR A 153 6.22 7.56 -7.09
C TYR A 153 5.72 8.84 -6.40
N MET A 154 6.52 9.34 -5.46
CA MET A 154 6.15 10.49 -4.61
C MET A 154 5.90 11.79 -5.38
N GLY A 155 6.43 11.92 -6.60
CA GLY A 155 6.18 13.06 -7.50
C GLY A 155 4.95 12.89 -8.40
N GLY A 156 4.31 11.71 -8.39
CA GLY A 156 3.15 11.40 -9.23
C GLY A 156 1.82 11.91 -8.67
N VAL A 157 1.79 12.30 -7.39
CA VAL A 157 0.58 12.76 -6.69
C VAL A 157 0.84 14.05 -5.93
N ARG A 158 -0.23 14.74 -5.54
CA ARG A 158 -0.15 15.94 -4.68
C ARG A 158 0.04 15.62 -3.20
N ASP A 159 -0.65 14.60 -2.70
CA ASP A 159 -0.55 14.16 -1.30
C ASP A 159 0.24 12.85 -1.22
N GLY A 160 1.56 12.99 -1.06
CA GLY A 160 2.45 11.85 -0.90
C GLY A 160 2.25 11.08 0.40
N ALA A 161 1.73 11.73 1.46
CA ALA A 161 1.45 11.02 2.71
C ALA A 161 0.23 10.11 2.55
N LEU A 162 -0.79 10.59 1.82
CA LEU A 162 -1.98 9.80 1.51
C LEU A 162 -1.64 8.63 0.58
N LEU A 163 -0.78 8.84 -0.42
CA LEU A 163 -0.26 7.76 -1.26
C LEU A 163 0.45 6.71 -0.41
N ALA A 164 1.37 7.13 0.46
CA ALA A 164 2.07 6.19 1.34
C ALA A 164 1.08 5.44 2.24
N ALA A 165 0.09 6.11 2.83
CA ALA A 165 -0.94 5.48 3.65
C ALA A 165 -1.76 4.45 2.87
N HIS A 166 -2.16 4.78 1.63
CA HIS A 166 -2.87 3.87 0.72
C HIS A 166 -2.05 2.59 0.48
N GLU A 167 -0.80 2.74 0.06
CA GLU A 167 0.07 1.61 -0.23
C GLU A 167 0.38 0.77 1.02
N PHE A 168 0.48 1.39 2.19
CA PHE A 168 0.61 0.64 3.45
C PHE A 168 -0.67 -0.11 3.81
N GLY A 169 -1.84 0.46 3.54
CA GLY A 169 -3.12 -0.18 3.83
C GLY A 169 -3.31 -1.50 3.06
N HIS A 170 -2.67 -1.67 1.90
CA HIS A 170 -2.66 -2.92 1.15
C HIS A 170 -2.05 -4.12 1.88
N ASP A 171 -1.35 -3.90 2.99
CA ASP A 171 -0.95 -5.00 3.86
C ASP A 171 -2.12 -5.68 4.59
N TRP A 172 -3.28 -5.03 4.68
CA TRP A 172 -4.46 -5.54 5.37
C TRP A 172 -5.74 -5.50 4.54
N TYR A 173 -5.84 -4.57 3.60
CA TYR A 173 -7.08 -4.24 2.93
C TYR A 173 -6.92 -4.23 1.41
N GLY A 174 -7.97 -4.66 0.69
CA GLY A 174 -8.10 -4.36 -0.74
C GLY A 174 -8.57 -2.93 -0.96
N HIS A 175 -8.73 -2.54 -2.24
CA HIS A 175 -9.41 -1.29 -2.56
C HIS A 175 -10.83 -1.27 -2.01
N SER A 176 -11.28 -0.10 -1.59
CA SER A 176 -12.66 0.15 -1.18
C SER A 176 -13.54 0.55 -2.38
N SER A 177 -14.82 0.82 -2.10
CA SER A 177 -15.78 1.32 -3.10
C SER A 177 -15.83 2.84 -3.21
N TYR A 178 -15.03 3.58 -2.43
CA TYR A 178 -14.92 5.02 -2.57
C TYR A 178 -14.32 5.37 -3.92
N GLN A 179 -14.66 6.52 -4.48
CA GLN A 179 -14.06 6.96 -5.74
C GLN A 179 -12.69 7.60 -5.53
N CYS A 180 -12.50 8.32 -4.43
CA CYS A 180 -11.34 9.15 -4.19
C CYS A 180 -10.71 8.85 -2.84
N ALA A 181 -9.39 8.76 -2.84
CA ALA A 181 -8.62 8.60 -1.63
C ALA A 181 -8.71 9.87 -0.77
N GLY A 182 -8.82 9.68 0.55
CA GLY A 182 -8.98 10.77 1.51
C GLY A 182 -8.76 10.30 2.94
N TRP A 183 -8.57 11.24 3.86
CA TRP A 183 -8.25 10.97 5.25
C TRP A 183 -9.47 10.74 6.17
N GLY A 184 -10.70 10.80 5.64
CA GLY A 184 -11.91 10.71 6.46
C GLY A 184 -12.13 9.33 7.11
N SER A 185 -11.61 8.26 6.49
CA SER A 185 -11.64 6.91 7.06
C SER A 185 -10.57 6.00 6.45
N ALA A 186 -10.30 4.85 7.09
CA ALA A 186 -9.44 3.82 6.52
C ALA A 186 -9.94 3.34 5.16
N GLN A 187 -11.26 3.17 5.00
CA GLN A 187 -11.87 2.77 3.73
C GLN A 187 -11.67 3.85 2.66
N GLU A 188 -11.77 5.13 3.03
CA GLU A 188 -11.54 6.23 2.11
C GLU A 188 -10.08 6.30 1.67
N VAL A 189 -9.11 6.11 2.57
CA VAL A 189 -7.68 5.98 2.18
C VAL A 189 -7.49 4.87 1.15
N MET A 190 -8.21 3.75 1.30
CA MET A 190 -8.15 2.60 0.38
C MET A 190 -8.97 2.78 -0.91
N ALA A 191 -9.50 3.96 -1.21
CA ALA A 191 -10.12 4.20 -2.52
C ALA A 191 -9.08 4.07 -3.65
N PRO A 192 -9.43 3.50 -4.81
CA PRO A 192 -8.49 3.19 -5.88
C PRO A 192 -7.89 4.41 -6.60
N SER A 193 -8.50 5.60 -6.50
CA SER A 193 -8.01 6.79 -7.21
C SER A 193 -7.48 7.84 -6.24
N MET A 194 -6.25 8.30 -6.49
CA MET A 194 -5.68 9.46 -5.84
C MET A 194 -6.27 10.72 -6.48
N CYS A 195 -7.28 11.31 -5.83
CA CYS A 195 -7.92 12.51 -6.33
C CYS A 195 -7.23 13.77 -5.81
N GLY A 196 -7.44 14.89 -6.49
CA GLY A 196 -7.09 16.18 -5.94
C GLY A 196 -8.00 17.29 -6.44
N ILE A 197 -8.07 18.35 -5.66
CA ILE A 197 -8.87 19.54 -5.98
C ILE A 197 -8.03 20.41 -6.93
N GLN A 198 -8.27 20.35 -8.23
CA GLN A 198 -7.73 21.37 -9.14
C GLN A 198 -8.31 22.74 -8.78
N LYS A 199 -7.47 23.78 -8.82
CA LYS A 199 -7.89 25.14 -8.47
C LYS A 199 -9.03 25.57 -9.41
N GLY A 200 -10.24 25.74 -8.86
CA GLY A 200 -11.44 26.14 -9.62
C GLY A 200 -12.45 25.02 -9.92
N GLN A 201 -12.21 23.77 -9.50
CA GLN A 201 -13.18 22.69 -9.65
C GLN A 201 -13.82 22.28 -8.32
N LYS A 202 -15.16 22.15 -8.33
CA LYS A 202 -15.98 21.75 -7.17
C LYS A 202 -15.98 20.23 -6.94
N THR A 203 -15.52 19.44 -7.91
CA THR A 203 -15.50 17.98 -7.84
C THR A 203 -14.05 17.50 -7.87
N PRO A 204 -13.60 16.68 -6.91
CA PRO A 204 -12.31 16.02 -7.00
C PRO A 204 -12.25 15.19 -8.27
N LEU A 205 -11.25 15.45 -9.12
CA LEU A 205 -10.99 14.60 -10.28
C LEU A 205 -9.90 13.58 -9.91
N PRO A 206 -10.00 12.35 -10.43
CA PRO A 206 -8.89 11.41 -10.44
C PRO A 206 -7.62 12.07 -11.01
N ILE A 207 -6.50 11.93 -10.32
CA ILE A 207 -5.18 12.37 -10.79
C ILE A 207 -4.32 11.13 -11.00
N ASP A 208 -4.76 10.28 -11.92
CA ASP A 208 -4.00 9.18 -12.51
C ASP A 208 -3.33 9.60 -13.83
#